data_AF-A0A4U0WIC6-F1
#
_entry.id   AF-A0A4U0WIC6-F1
#
_cell.length_a   1.000
_cell.length_b   1.000
_cell.length_c   1.000
_cell.angle_alpha   90.00
_cell.angle_beta   90.00
_cell.angle_gamma   90.00
#
_symmetry.space_group_name_H-M   'P 1'
#
loop_
_entity.id
_entity.type
_entity.pdbx_description
1 polymer ?
#
loop_
_entity_poly.entity_id
_entity_poly.type
_entity_poly.pdbx_seq_one_letter_code
_entity_poly.pdbx_strand_id
1 'polypeptide(L)'
;MSVALEKAKVVGAPPPPGAPYSVAIEGSEQPGRSKVYRHWRFKDEMLVTLDTEITTAHEFLTDLACMSQSLFSVSIYDTLGPDTTEYIINHASLACVISSLNHVPTLLKLKPRCPTLKLIVCLDPLSAGELPGESKAELLNALAADQGVKIHYIRDVEAIGEASPRPYNPPRPDDIITINYTSGTTGNPKELERRDMLLPSSRPHLPAGD
;
A
#
# COMPACT_ATOMS: atom_id res chain seq x y z
N MET A 1 -11.57 23.60 2.22
CA MET A 1 -11.65 22.12 2.23
C MET A 1 -11.10 21.67 0.88
N SER A 2 -10.16 20.72 0.79
CA SER A 2 -9.57 20.40 -0.52
C SER A 2 -10.64 19.87 -1.47
N VAL A 3 -10.54 20.22 -2.76
CA VAL A 3 -11.45 19.73 -3.81
C VAL A 3 -11.54 18.20 -3.79
N ALA A 4 -10.46 17.53 -3.41
CA ALA A 4 -10.39 16.09 -3.25
C ALA A 4 -11.27 15.56 -2.11
N LEU A 5 -11.31 16.23 -0.96
CA LEU A 5 -12.18 15.83 0.16
C LEU A 5 -13.66 15.98 -0.20
N GLU A 6 -14.02 16.99 -1.01
CA GLU A 6 -15.38 17.15 -1.50
C GLU A 6 -15.74 16.08 -2.55
N LYS A 7 -14.85 15.80 -3.51
CA LYS A 7 -15.03 14.69 -4.46
C LYS A 7 -15.09 13.33 -3.77
N ALA A 8 -14.25 13.09 -2.77
CA ALA A 8 -14.25 11.86 -1.99
C ALA A 8 -15.57 11.63 -1.26
N LYS A 9 -16.19 12.69 -0.70
CA LYS A 9 -17.54 12.60 -0.11
C LYS A 9 -18.59 12.22 -1.15
N VAL A 10 -18.49 12.76 -2.36
CA VAL A 10 -19.41 12.42 -3.46
C VAL A 10 -19.24 10.96 -3.89
N VAL A 11 -18.01 10.45 -3.94
CA VAL A 11 -17.72 9.07 -4.38
C VAL A 11 -17.92 8.03 -3.27
N GLY A 12 -17.72 8.41 -2.01
CA GLY A 12 -17.82 7.50 -0.86
C GLY A 12 -19.26 7.16 -0.44
N ALA A 13 -20.26 7.94 -0.87
CA ALA A 13 -21.65 7.62 -0.54
C ALA A 13 -22.09 6.28 -1.17
N PRO A 14 -22.81 5.41 -0.45
CA PRO A 14 -23.21 4.10 -0.99
C PRO A 14 -24.17 4.22 -2.18
N PRO A 15 -24.30 3.17 -3.02
CA PRO A 15 -25.35 3.10 -4.03
C PRO A 15 -26.75 3.13 -3.39
N PRO A 16 -27.79 3.52 -4.14
CA PRO A 16 -29.17 3.42 -3.68
C PRO A 16 -29.49 2.00 -3.16
N PRO A 17 -30.40 1.86 -2.19
CA PRO A 17 -30.78 0.55 -1.67
C PRO A 17 -31.16 -0.43 -2.80
N GLY A 18 -30.51 -1.59 -2.82
CA GLY A 18 -30.71 -2.62 -3.85
C GLY A 18 -29.86 -2.48 -5.12
N ALA A 19 -29.12 -1.38 -5.29
CA ALA A 19 -28.18 -1.23 -6.40
C ALA A 19 -26.78 -1.77 -6.05
N PRO A 20 -26.06 -2.38 -7.01
CA PRO A 20 -24.74 -2.94 -6.77
C PRO A 20 -23.67 -1.82 -6.68
N TYR A 21 -22.60 -2.07 -5.92
CA TYR A 21 -21.45 -1.17 -5.81
C TYR A 21 -20.61 -1.10 -7.10
N SER A 22 -20.71 -2.14 -7.93
CA SER A 22 -20.06 -2.22 -9.23
C SER A 22 -21.05 -2.67 -10.30
N VAL A 23 -20.91 -2.10 -11.49
CA VAL A 23 -21.73 -2.41 -12.67
C VAL A 23 -20.85 -3.05 -13.73
N ALA A 24 -21.39 -4.05 -14.43
CA ALA A 24 -20.67 -4.69 -15.52
C ALA A 24 -20.53 -3.72 -16.70
N ILE A 25 -19.37 -3.72 -17.34
CA ILE A 25 -19.13 -3.03 -18.61
C ILE A 25 -19.77 -3.88 -19.71
N GLU A 26 -20.71 -3.30 -20.45
CA GLU A 26 -21.37 -3.96 -21.56
C GLU A 26 -20.34 -4.40 -22.61
N GLY A 27 -20.46 -5.63 -23.11
CA GLY A 27 -19.53 -6.20 -24.09
C GLY A 27 -18.15 -6.62 -23.56
N SER A 28 -17.87 -6.48 -22.26
CA SER A 28 -16.56 -6.85 -21.68
C SER A 28 -16.35 -8.35 -21.40
N GLU A 29 -17.34 -9.19 -21.70
CA GLU A 29 -17.31 -10.62 -21.41
C GLU A 29 -16.39 -11.37 -22.39
N GLN A 30 -15.58 -12.29 -21.88
CA GLN A 30 -14.72 -13.16 -22.69
C GLN A 30 -14.94 -14.63 -22.32
N PRO A 31 -14.78 -15.58 -23.27
CA PRO A 31 -14.88 -17.00 -22.96
C PRO A 31 -13.96 -17.40 -21.79
N GLY A 32 -14.54 -17.96 -20.72
CA GLY A 32 -13.81 -18.38 -19.52
C GLY A 32 -13.41 -17.25 -18.55
N ARG A 33 -13.86 -16.00 -18.76
CA ARG A 33 -13.60 -14.88 -17.85
C ARG A 33 -14.90 -14.17 -17.47
N SER A 34 -14.96 -13.67 -16.23
CA SER A 34 -16.05 -12.80 -15.81
C SER A 34 -16.06 -11.49 -16.59
N LYS A 35 -17.20 -10.81 -16.58
CA LYS A 35 -17.31 -9.42 -17.08
C LYS A 35 -16.32 -8.52 -16.34
N VAL A 36 -15.89 -7.45 -17.00
CA VAL A 36 -15.17 -6.36 -16.33
C VAL A 36 -16.21 -5.52 -15.60
N TYR A 37 -15.93 -5.22 -14.33
CA TYR A 37 -16.81 -4.42 -13.48
C TYR A 37 -16.16 -3.08 -13.17
N ARG A 38 -16.97 -2.03 -13.05
CA ARG A 38 -16.53 -0.69 -12.66
C ARG A 38 -17.45 -0.10 -11.59
N HIS A 39 -16.98 0.92 -10.89
CA HIS A 39 -17.74 1.58 -9.84
C HIS A 39 -19.08 2.16 -10.36
N TRP A 40 -20.16 2.01 -9.59
CA TRP A 40 -21.53 2.31 -10.02
C TRP A 40 -21.81 3.75 -10.46
N ARG A 41 -21.01 4.73 -9.99
CA ARG A 41 -21.09 6.14 -10.39
C ARG A 41 -20.37 6.47 -11.69
N PHE A 42 -19.38 5.68 -12.09
CA PHE A 42 -18.51 5.97 -13.23
C PHE A 42 -18.87 5.06 -14.39
N LYS A 43 -20.08 5.25 -14.92
CA LYS A 43 -20.66 4.40 -15.98
C LYS A 43 -20.29 4.83 -17.39
N ASP A 44 -19.70 6.01 -17.58
CA ASP A 44 -19.38 6.49 -18.93
C ASP A 44 -17.91 6.92 -19.04
N GLU A 45 -17.18 6.88 -17.92
CA GLU A 45 -15.79 7.30 -17.82
C GLU A 45 -15.05 6.45 -16.78
N MET A 46 -13.71 6.44 -16.84
CA MET A 46 -12.91 5.90 -15.73
C MET A 46 -12.78 6.96 -14.64
N LEU A 47 -12.83 6.53 -13.38
CA LEU A 47 -12.33 7.36 -12.30
C LEU A 47 -10.80 7.46 -12.45
N VAL A 48 -10.33 8.62 -12.92
CA VAL A 48 -8.89 8.84 -13.17
C VAL A 48 -8.16 9.27 -11.89
N THR A 49 -8.69 10.24 -11.14
CA THR A 49 -8.22 10.59 -9.79
C THR A 49 -9.24 11.42 -9.01
N LEU A 50 -9.26 11.27 -7.67
CA LEU A 50 -10.06 12.10 -6.76
C LEU A 50 -9.37 13.43 -6.44
N ASP A 51 -8.04 13.46 -6.48
CA ASP A 51 -7.21 14.64 -6.24
C ASP A 51 -6.23 14.79 -7.41
N THR A 52 -6.26 15.92 -8.12
CA THR A 52 -5.36 16.17 -9.24
C THR A 52 -3.90 16.29 -8.82
N GLU A 53 -3.64 16.58 -7.54
CA GLU A 53 -2.30 16.58 -6.95
C GLU A 53 -1.83 15.14 -6.60
N ILE A 54 -2.76 14.19 -6.43
CA ILE A 54 -2.49 12.77 -6.21
C ILE A 54 -2.63 12.05 -7.56
N THR A 55 -1.53 12.01 -8.30
CA THR A 55 -1.48 11.41 -9.65
C THR A 55 -1.08 9.93 -9.65
N THR A 56 -0.77 9.38 -8.48
CA THR A 56 -0.37 7.98 -8.30
C THR A 56 -1.28 7.30 -7.28
N ALA A 57 -1.81 6.14 -7.66
CA ALA A 57 -2.32 5.19 -6.67
C ALA A 57 -1.11 4.76 -5.83
N HIS A 58 -0.95 5.32 -4.63
CA HIS A 58 0.23 5.10 -3.78
C HIS A 58 0.49 3.62 -3.51
N GLU A 59 -0.57 2.81 -3.36
CA GLU A 59 -0.47 1.36 -3.24
C GLU A 59 0.14 0.73 -4.52
N PHE A 60 -0.33 1.13 -5.70
CA PHE A 60 0.21 0.64 -6.96
C PHE A 60 1.67 1.08 -7.18
N LEU A 61 2.02 2.33 -6.85
CA LEU A 61 3.40 2.80 -6.90
C LEU A 61 4.30 2.01 -5.94
N THR A 62 3.81 1.73 -4.74
CA THR A 62 4.53 0.94 -3.73
C THR A 62 4.75 -0.50 -4.20
N ASP A 63 3.72 -1.13 -4.76
CA ASP A 63 3.82 -2.48 -5.32
C ASP A 63 4.85 -2.53 -6.46
N LEU A 64 4.79 -1.57 -7.39
CA LEU A 64 5.78 -1.47 -8.47
C LEU A 64 7.19 -1.23 -7.94
N ALA A 65 7.36 -0.37 -6.93
CA ALA A 65 8.65 -0.11 -6.32
C ALA A 65 9.23 -1.39 -5.66
N CYS A 66 8.41 -2.12 -4.92
CA CYS A 66 8.77 -3.41 -4.34
C CYS A 66 9.16 -4.43 -5.42
N MET A 67 8.31 -4.63 -6.42
CA MET A 67 8.56 -5.52 -7.55
C MET A 67 9.83 -5.14 -8.31
N SER A 68 10.14 -3.85 -8.46
CA SER A 68 11.34 -3.42 -9.17
C SER A 68 12.65 -3.90 -8.53
N GLN A 69 12.60 -4.27 -7.24
CA GLN A 69 13.75 -4.65 -6.41
C GLN A 69 13.61 -6.04 -5.75
N SER A 70 12.70 -6.90 -6.23
CA SER A 70 12.43 -8.24 -5.65
C SER A 70 12.02 -8.19 -4.18
N LEU A 71 11.30 -7.14 -3.80
CA LEU A 71 10.66 -7.03 -2.49
C LEU A 71 9.18 -7.40 -2.61
N PHE A 72 8.58 -7.83 -1.51
CA PHE A 72 7.14 -8.04 -1.42
C PHE A 72 6.47 -6.86 -0.71
N SER A 73 5.19 -6.63 -1.02
CA SER A 73 4.33 -5.70 -0.30
C SER A 73 3.37 -6.43 0.63
N VAL A 74 2.90 -5.73 1.67
CA VAL A 74 1.88 -6.27 2.59
C VAL A 74 0.82 -5.21 2.80
N SER A 75 -0.44 -5.57 2.52
CA SER A 75 -1.56 -4.67 2.74
C SER A 75 -1.97 -4.67 4.21
N ILE A 76 -1.96 -3.49 4.82
CA ILE A 76 -2.46 -3.24 6.17
C ILE A 76 -3.71 -2.38 6.05
N TYR A 77 -4.87 -2.93 6.40
CA TYR A 77 -6.13 -2.20 6.33
C TYR A 77 -6.37 -1.39 7.62
N ASP A 78 -6.71 -0.12 7.47
CA ASP A 78 -7.03 0.80 8.59
C ASP A 78 -8.11 0.26 9.54
N THR A 79 -9.03 -0.55 9.01
CA THR A 79 -10.16 -1.12 9.77
C THR A 79 -9.76 -2.23 10.73
N LEU A 80 -8.53 -2.75 10.65
CA LEU A 80 -8.09 -3.89 11.47
C LEU A 80 -7.59 -3.49 12.87
N GLY A 81 -7.36 -2.20 13.11
CA GLY A 81 -6.94 -1.67 14.41
C GLY A 81 -5.48 -1.97 14.76
N PRO A 82 -4.97 -1.36 15.85
CA PRO A 82 -3.54 -1.34 16.18
C PRO A 82 -2.96 -2.71 16.55
N ASP A 83 -3.72 -3.58 17.22
CA ASP A 83 -3.26 -4.92 17.59
C ASP A 83 -3.03 -5.80 16.36
N THR A 84 -3.92 -5.69 15.37
CA THR A 84 -3.75 -6.38 14.10
C THR A 84 -2.57 -5.81 13.31
N THR A 85 -2.41 -4.50 13.28
CA THR A 85 -1.27 -3.84 12.63
C THR A 85 0.06 -4.31 13.21
N GLU A 86 0.17 -4.37 14.55
CA GLU A 86 1.34 -4.94 15.23
C GLU A 86 1.57 -6.40 14.84
N TYR A 87 0.52 -7.24 14.88
CA TYR A 87 0.62 -8.64 14.49
C TYR A 87 1.18 -8.77 13.06
N ILE A 88 0.64 -8.00 12.11
CA ILE A 88 1.08 -8.04 10.71
C ILE A 88 2.54 -7.59 10.57
N ILE A 89 2.92 -6.49 11.21
CA ILE A 89 4.30 -5.98 11.17
C ILE A 89 5.28 -7.04 11.68
N ASN A 90 4.95 -7.71 12.78
CA ASN A 90 5.80 -8.73 13.38
C ASN A 90 5.80 -10.03 12.58
N HIS A 91 4.62 -10.51 12.15
CA HIS A 91 4.48 -11.76 11.42
C HIS A 91 5.19 -11.71 10.06
N ALA A 92 4.99 -10.61 9.31
CA ALA A 92 5.67 -10.41 8.03
C ALA A 92 7.08 -9.80 8.18
N SER A 93 7.57 -9.59 9.41
CA SER A 93 8.89 -9.01 9.70
C SER A 93 9.16 -7.69 8.94
N LEU A 94 8.15 -6.82 8.87
CA LEU A 94 8.21 -5.60 8.06
C LEU A 94 9.27 -4.64 8.60
N ALA A 95 10.14 -4.18 7.71
CA ALA A 95 11.15 -3.16 8.01
C ALA A 95 10.68 -1.73 7.69
N CYS A 96 9.72 -1.59 6.78
CA CYS A 96 9.18 -0.34 6.30
C CYS A 96 7.64 -0.39 6.29
N VAL A 97 6.99 0.69 6.74
CA VAL A 97 5.55 0.89 6.57
C VAL A 97 5.32 2.20 5.82
N ILE A 98 4.54 2.14 4.74
CA ILE A 98 4.12 3.31 3.99
C ILE A 98 2.69 3.66 4.41
N SER A 99 2.45 4.92 4.79
CA SER A 99 1.17 5.31 5.37
C SER A 99 0.91 6.82 5.28
N SER A 100 -0.35 7.22 5.43
CA SER A 100 -0.72 8.61 5.69
C SER A 100 -0.28 9.09 7.09
N LEU A 101 -0.13 10.40 7.23
CA LEU A 101 0.38 11.11 8.41
C LEU A 101 -0.44 10.83 9.68
N ASN A 102 -1.75 10.69 9.55
CA ASN A 102 -2.66 10.41 10.66
C ASN A 102 -2.35 9.09 11.40
N HIS A 103 -1.68 8.14 10.75
CA HIS A 103 -1.32 6.84 11.34
C HIS A 103 0.08 6.80 11.94
N VAL A 104 0.95 7.78 11.63
CA VAL A 104 2.33 7.85 12.13
C VAL A 104 2.39 7.81 13.66
N PRO A 105 1.56 8.58 14.42
CA PRO A 105 1.58 8.50 15.88
C PRO A 105 1.24 7.11 16.43
N THR A 106 0.33 6.38 15.78
CA THR A 106 -0.03 5.01 16.16
C THR A 106 1.13 4.05 15.91
N LEU A 107 1.78 4.16 14.75
CA LEU A 107 2.97 3.34 14.42
C LEU A 107 4.13 3.59 15.40
N LEU A 108 4.36 4.83 15.81
CA LEU A 108 5.36 5.17 16.83
C LEU A 108 5.00 4.60 18.20
N LYS A 109 3.72 4.55 18.58
CA LYS A 109 3.30 3.89 19.83
C LYS A 109 3.46 2.36 19.77
N LEU A 110 3.30 1.77 18.58
CA LEU A 110 3.50 0.33 18.38
C LEU A 110 4.97 -0.08 18.30
N LYS A 111 5.86 0.84 17.88
CA LYS A 111 7.27 0.57 17.63
C LYS A 111 8.01 -0.20 18.74
N PRO A 112 7.81 0.04 20.05
CA PRO A 112 8.43 -0.76 21.11
C PRO A 112 8.12 -2.27 21.03
N ARG A 113 7.00 -2.63 20.41
CA ARG A 113 6.56 -4.03 20.17
C ARG A 113 6.81 -4.52 18.74
N CYS A 114 7.32 -3.65 17.87
CA CYS A 114 7.63 -3.93 16.47
C CYS A 114 9.14 -3.71 16.19
N PRO A 115 10.03 -4.62 16.62
CA PRO A 115 11.47 -4.40 16.55
C PRO A 115 12.02 -4.31 15.12
N THR A 116 11.37 -4.97 14.15
CA THR A 116 11.78 -4.96 12.74
C THR A 116 11.52 -3.62 12.05
N LEU A 117 10.51 -2.87 12.48
CA LEU A 117 10.12 -1.60 11.89
C LEU A 117 11.23 -0.55 12.08
N LYS A 118 11.83 -0.10 10.99
CA LYS A 118 12.95 0.87 10.97
C LYS A 118 12.62 2.13 10.18
N LEU A 119 11.71 2.04 9.21
CA LEU A 119 11.32 3.15 8.37
C LEU A 119 9.81 3.31 8.32
N ILE A 120 9.36 4.56 8.33
CA ILE A 120 8.00 4.95 7.98
C ILE A 120 8.09 5.92 6.80
N VAL A 121 7.42 5.62 5.70
CA VAL A 121 7.30 6.55 4.56
C VAL A 121 5.92 7.18 4.63
N CYS A 122 5.89 8.48 4.91
CA CYS A 122 4.69 9.29 4.98
C CYS A 122 4.29 9.76 3.58
N LEU A 123 3.04 9.51 3.20
CA LEU A 123 2.49 9.94 1.91
C LEU A 123 2.10 11.42 1.89
N ASP A 124 1.78 11.99 3.05
CA ASP A 124 1.41 13.40 3.18
C ASP A 124 2.64 14.30 3.40
N PRO A 125 2.60 15.57 2.93
CA PRO A 125 3.67 16.54 3.17
C PRO A 125 4.00 16.71 4.65
N LEU A 126 5.29 16.56 4.98
CA LEU A 126 5.83 16.74 6.33
C LEU A 126 6.39 18.15 6.59
N SER A 127 6.25 19.05 5.62
CA SER A 127 6.48 20.48 5.79
C SER A 127 5.48 21.27 4.95
N ALA A 128 5.09 22.43 5.44
CA ALA A 128 4.24 23.42 4.80
C ALA A 128 4.88 24.83 4.85
N GLY A 129 6.21 24.91 4.69
CA GLY A 129 6.95 26.19 4.70
C GLY A 129 7.25 26.72 6.11
N GLU A 130 7.27 25.84 7.11
CA GLU A 130 7.72 26.18 8.46
C GLU A 130 9.21 26.60 8.47
N LEU A 131 9.66 27.25 9.56
CA LEU A 131 11.07 27.57 9.75
C LEU A 131 11.91 26.30 9.90
N PRO A 132 13.21 26.33 9.54
CA PRO A 132 14.13 25.23 9.83
C PRO A 132 14.11 24.88 11.32
N GLY A 133 13.98 23.60 11.65
CA GLY A 133 13.85 23.08 13.01
C GLY A 133 12.41 22.95 13.52
N GLU A 134 11.42 23.49 12.81
CA GLU A 134 10.01 23.52 13.24
C GLU A 134 9.08 22.70 12.33
N SER A 135 9.61 22.07 11.28
CA SER A 135 8.80 21.26 10.38
C SER A 135 8.27 20.00 11.07
N LYS A 136 7.13 19.48 10.58
CA LYS A 136 6.59 18.20 11.09
C LYS A 136 7.61 17.08 10.90
N ALA A 137 8.37 17.10 9.80
CA ALA A 137 9.43 16.14 9.53
C ALA A 137 10.47 16.09 10.65
N GLU A 138 11.00 17.26 11.06
CA GLU A 138 12.03 17.36 12.10
C GLU A 138 11.48 16.95 13.47
N LEU A 139 10.29 17.45 13.83
CA LEU A 139 9.64 17.11 15.10
C LEU A 139 9.35 15.61 15.20
N LEU A 140 8.79 15.01 14.14
CA LEU A 140 8.48 13.58 14.13
C LEU A 140 9.75 12.73 14.14
N ASN A 141 10.80 13.10 13.40
CA ASN A 141 12.06 12.38 13.42
C ASN A 141 12.80 12.53 14.76
N ALA A 142 12.72 13.68 15.43
CA ALA A 142 13.27 13.85 16.77
C ALA A 142 12.58 12.89 17.78
N LEU A 143 11.25 12.78 17.72
CA LEU A 143 10.49 11.82 18.54
C LEU A 143 10.77 10.35 18.20
N ALA A 144 11.06 10.06 16.93
CA ALA A 144 11.31 8.71 16.44
C ALA A 144 12.77 8.25 16.62
N ALA A 145 13.71 9.20 16.79
CA ALA A 145 15.14 8.94 16.87
C ALA A 145 15.50 7.99 18.02
N ASP A 146 14.94 8.21 19.21
CA ASP A 146 15.17 7.38 20.39
C ASP A 146 14.62 5.95 20.24
N GLN A 147 13.73 5.74 19.27
CA GLN A 147 13.14 4.44 18.97
C GLN A 147 13.79 3.75 17.76
N GLY A 148 14.81 4.37 17.15
CA GLY A 148 15.51 3.83 15.99
C GLY A 148 14.65 3.78 14.72
N VAL A 149 13.66 4.67 14.59
CA VAL A 149 12.80 4.77 13.40
C VAL A 149 13.11 6.07 12.66
N LYS A 150 13.20 5.98 11.33
CA LYS A 150 13.28 7.14 10.44
C LYS A 150 11.96 7.36 9.73
N ILE A 151 11.54 8.61 9.63
CA ILE A 151 10.32 9.00 8.93
C ILE A 151 10.69 9.86 7.73
N HIS A 152 10.32 9.42 6.53
CA HIS A 152 10.56 10.15 5.28
C HIS A 152 9.24 10.58 4.65
N TYR A 153 9.21 11.75 4.03
CA TYR A 153 8.15 12.09 3.08
C TYR A 153 8.39 11.34 1.76
N ILE A 154 7.34 10.85 1.10
CA ILE A 154 7.45 10.06 -0.13
C ILE A 154 8.26 10.79 -1.23
N ARG A 155 8.13 12.11 -1.37
CA ARG A 155 8.91 12.88 -2.37
C ARG A 155 10.40 12.93 -2.05
N ASP A 156 10.78 12.89 -0.77
CA ASP A 156 12.19 12.79 -0.39
C ASP A 156 12.76 11.44 -0.81
N VAL A 157 11.97 10.37 -0.67
CA VAL A 157 12.35 9.01 -1.11
C VAL A 157 12.52 8.97 -2.64
N GLU A 158 11.60 9.58 -3.38
CA GLU A 158 11.70 9.70 -4.84
C GLU A 158 12.97 10.48 -5.25
N ALA A 159 13.24 11.62 -4.62
CA ALA A 159 14.43 12.43 -4.89
C ALA A 159 15.73 11.66 -4.56
N ILE A 160 15.76 10.88 -3.47
CA ILE A 160 16.87 9.98 -3.15
C ILE A 160 17.05 8.93 -4.25
N GLY A 161 15.95 8.36 -4.75
CA GLY A 161 15.96 7.38 -5.83
C GLY A 161 16.48 7.96 -7.16
N GLU A 162 16.08 9.19 -7.50
CA GLU A 162 16.56 9.91 -8.69
C GLU A 162 18.04 10.26 -8.59
N ALA A 163 18.50 10.71 -7.42
CA ALA A 163 19.90 11.03 -7.17
C ALA A 163 20.80 9.78 -7.10
N SER A 164 20.24 8.61 -6.82
CA SER A 164 20.97 7.34 -6.68
C SER A 164 20.23 6.18 -7.36
N PRO A 165 20.17 6.18 -8.70
CA PRO A 165 19.43 5.15 -9.44
C PRO A 165 20.07 3.78 -9.25
N ARG A 166 19.23 2.77 -9.04
CA ARG A 166 19.64 1.36 -8.93
C ARG A 166 19.15 0.57 -10.14
N PRO A 167 19.93 -0.40 -10.63
CA PRO A 167 19.45 -1.29 -11.68
C PRO A 167 18.23 -2.09 -11.17
N TYR A 168 17.31 -2.41 -12.07
CA TYR A 168 16.18 -3.27 -11.75
C TYR A 168 16.64 -4.67 -11.37
N ASN A 169 16.04 -5.21 -10.33
CA ASN A 169 16.19 -6.60 -9.89
C ASN A 169 14.79 -7.18 -9.67
N PRO A 170 14.06 -7.56 -10.73
CA PRO A 170 12.67 -8.02 -10.63
C PRO A 170 12.56 -9.41 -9.98
N PRO A 171 11.43 -9.72 -9.30
CA PRO A 171 11.20 -11.01 -8.68
C PRO A 171 11.13 -12.13 -9.72
N ARG A 172 11.40 -13.35 -9.27
CA ARG A 172 11.18 -14.57 -10.04
C ARG A 172 9.71 -15.00 -9.90
N PRO A 173 9.18 -15.82 -10.84
CA PRO A 173 7.79 -16.28 -10.77
C PRO A 173 7.41 -17.02 -9.48
N ASP A 174 8.38 -17.64 -8.81
CA ASP A 174 8.24 -18.35 -7.53
C ASP A 174 8.33 -17.44 -6.30
N ASP A 175 8.83 -16.22 -6.46
CA ASP A 175 8.97 -15.27 -5.35
C ASP A 175 7.60 -14.72 -4.94
N ILE A 176 7.42 -14.50 -3.64
CA ILE A 176 6.24 -13.83 -3.11
C ILE A 176 6.35 -12.35 -3.46
N ILE A 177 5.29 -11.78 -4.03
CA ILE A 177 5.24 -10.35 -4.40
C ILE A 177 4.29 -9.55 -3.53
N THR A 178 3.27 -10.20 -2.95
CA THR A 178 2.29 -9.54 -2.09
C THR A 178 1.75 -10.52 -1.06
N ILE A 179 1.55 -10.04 0.17
CA ILE A 179 0.81 -10.76 1.22
C ILE A 179 -0.42 -9.92 1.60
N ASN A 180 -1.61 -10.51 1.50
CA ASN A 180 -2.86 -9.89 1.95
C ASN A 180 -3.35 -10.57 3.22
N TYR A 181 -3.60 -9.80 4.29
CA TYR A 181 -4.22 -10.33 5.49
C TYR A 181 -5.73 -10.15 5.45
N THR A 182 -6.47 -11.21 5.73
CA THR A 182 -7.94 -11.16 5.81
C THR A 182 -8.39 -11.37 7.24
N SER A 183 -9.47 -10.69 7.64
CA SER A 183 -10.11 -10.91 8.94
C SER A 183 -10.66 -12.34 8.97
N GLY A 184 -9.95 -13.23 9.66
CA GLY A 184 -10.44 -14.58 9.92
C GLY A 184 -11.68 -14.54 10.83
N THR A 185 -12.45 -15.62 10.85
CA THR A 185 -13.67 -15.74 11.66
C THR A 185 -13.40 -15.94 13.16
N THR A 186 -12.14 -16.02 13.60
CA THR A 186 -11.70 -16.06 15.02
C THR A 186 -10.17 -15.98 15.09
N GLY A 187 -9.62 -15.21 16.04
CA GLY A 187 -8.17 -15.14 16.30
C GLY A 187 -7.40 -14.20 15.36
N ASN A 188 -6.07 -14.42 15.27
CA ASN A 188 -5.18 -13.60 14.43
C ASN A 188 -5.56 -13.67 12.93
N PRO A 189 -5.32 -12.60 12.14
CA PRO A 189 -5.65 -12.59 10.72
C PRO A 189 -4.92 -13.68 9.93
N LYS A 190 -5.57 -14.20 8.88
CA LYS A 190 -5.00 -15.20 7.99
C LYS A 190 -4.28 -14.53 6.82
N GLU A 191 -3.10 -15.03 6.49
CA GLU A 191 -2.34 -14.58 5.33
C GLU A 191 -2.83 -15.21 4.02
N LEU A 192 -2.73 -14.45 2.93
CA LEU A 192 -2.93 -14.89 1.57
C LEU A 192 -1.73 -14.42 0.73
N GLU A 193 -0.82 -15.35 0.43
CA GLU A 193 0.33 -15.09 -0.43
C GLU A 193 -0.08 -15.01 -1.91
N ARG A 194 0.44 -14.02 -2.63
CA ARG A 194 0.44 -13.97 -4.09
C ARG A 194 1.87 -14.02 -4.63
N ARG A 195 2.03 -14.82 -5.68
CA ARG A 195 3.25 -14.93 -6.50
C ARG A 195 2.99 -14.38 -7.89
N ASP A 196 4.02 -13.93 -8.58
CA ASP A 196 3.89 -13.34 -9.91
C ASP A 196 3.66 -14.42 -10.98
N MET A 197 2.39 -14.65 -11.33
CA MET A 197 1.99 -15.60 -12.37
C MET A 197 2.11 -15.02 -13.81
N LEU A 198 2.46 -13.74 -13.97
CA LEU A 198 2.58 -13.09 -15.28
C LEU A 198 4.00 -13.24 -15.87
N LEU A 199 4.98 -13.63 -15.07
CA LEU A 199 6.33 -13.94 -15.53
C LEU A 199 6.42 -15.43 -15.91
N PRO A 200 6.84 -15.77 -17.15
CA PRO A 200 6.89 -17.17 -17.59
C PRO A 200 7.87 -17.97 -16.72
N SER A 201 7.38 -19.06 -16.13
CA SER A 201 8.21 -20.02 -15.40
C SER A 201 9.13 -20.73 -16.40
N SER A 202 10.41 -20.34 -16.39
CA SER A 202 11.42 -20.91 -17.28
C SER A 202 12.13 -22.09 -16.59
N ARG A 203 11.42 -23.21 -16.33
CA ARG A 203 12.00 -24.58 -16.34
C ARG A 203 10.95 -25.70 -16.16
N PRO A 204 11.24 -26.91 -16.71
CA PRO A 204 10.34 -28.06 -16.70
C PRO A 204 10.32 -28.74 -15.32
N HIS A 205 9.18 -29.35 -14.99
CA HIS A 205 8.97 -30.12 -13.76
C HIS A 205 10.11 -31.12 -13.53
N LEU A 206 10.85 -30.95 -12.43
CA LEU A 206 11.69 -32.01 -11.89
C LEU A 206 10.75 -33.11 -11.35
N PRO A 207 10.99 -34.39 -11.66
CA PRO A 207 10.17 -35.47 -11.13
C PRO A 207 10.36 -35.53 -9.61
N ALA A 208 9.24 -35.72 -8.90
CA ALA A 208 9.25 -36.02 -7.48
C ALA A 208 10.04 -37.32 -7.26
N GLY A 209 11.10 -37.25 -6.46
CA GLY A 209 11.86 -38.43 -6.05
C GLY A 209 11.07 -39.23 -5.01
N ASP A 210 11.12 -40.55 -5.16
CA ASP A 210 10.71 -41.56 -4.17
C ASP A 210 11.58 -41.51 -2.90
#